data_AF-A0A353P057-F1
#
_entry.id   AF-A0A353P057-F1
#
_cell.length_a   1.000
_cell.length_b   1.000
_cell.length_c   1.000
_cell.angle_alpha   90.00
_cell.angle_beta   90.00
_cell.angle_gamma   90.00
#
_symmetry.space_group_name_H-M   'P 1'
#
loop_
_entity.id
_entity.type
_entity.pdbx_description
1 polymer ?
#
loop_
_entity_poly.entity_id
_entity_poly.type
_entity_poly.pdbx_seq_one_letter_code
_entity_poly.pdbx_strand_id
1 'polypeptide(L)'
;MNIENIRNFCIIAHIDHGKSTLADRLLLMTGTVSQREFKEQMLDSMDIERERGITVKASAVTMNYSRDGKDYMLNLIDTPGHVDFHYEVSRSMTACEGAILVVDATQGVEAQTLANAYLAVDCGLEIIPVINKIDLPAAQADVVGEEIEHTLGINKNECFHISAKSGIGIDELLDAIVTLMPGPKPDNDPHLKALIFDSHFDDYRGVICYVRVFSGTLLPGQKIKMMGSARTYLISDLGKFTPSMKRTDSLGPGEVGYVIASIRNLSDVTIGDTITLVSDPAEKPLPGYKKPQQMVFSDFYPGNNTEYTQLRSAFEKLSLNDASFSFFPQNSPALGFGFRCGFLGMLHMEIIQERLERENDIEVVQTAPTVTYEILTTDNEVIRVDSPSQLPEPTKIEELREPIVKLEIITPKDGIGAIMQLAEQRRCVLLKTDYISVTRVMMVFRAPLAEIVYDFYDQLKGISKGYATMDYELLGFEAADLVRIEILINKDAVDALSLIVHRSNAESRGRKLLLKLRKAIPRHQFEIPLQAAIGGKIIARESIKAFRKDVTAKLYGGDVTRKMKVLKKQKEGKKRMKNIGSVQIPQKAFMSILDTSE
;
A
#
# COMPACT_ATOMS: atom_id res chain seq x y z
N MET A 1 36.35 -1.69 11.63
CA MET A 1 36.19 -2.74 10.60
C MET A 1 36.79 -2.20 9.30
N ASN A 2 37.41 -3.03 8.45
CA ASN A 2 37.77 -2.57 7.10
C ASN A 2 36.50 -2.58 6.22
N ILE A 3 36.34 -1.58 5.35
CA ILE A 3 35.16 -1.44 4.47
C ILE A 3 34.98 -2.66 3.57
N GLU A 4 36.09 -3.28 3.14
CA GLU A 4 36.12 -4.49 2.32
C GLU A 4 35.49 -5.71 3.00
N ASN A 5 35.34 -5.70 4.34
CA ASN A 5 34.75 -6.78 5.12
C ASN A 5 33.29 -6.50 5.50
N ILE A 6 32.70 -5.39 5.03
CA ILE A 6 31.28 -5.09 5.23
C ILE A 6 30.49 -5.63 4.05
N ARG A 7 29.30 -6.16 4.28
CA ARG A 7 28.31 -6.51 3.25
C ARG A 7 26.97 -5.91 3.65
N ASN A 8 26.45 -4.96 2.87
CA ASN A 8 25.09 -4.48 3.05
C ASN A 8 24.19 -5.14 2.01
N PHE A 9 23.14 -5.82 2.46
CA PHE A 9 22.23 -6.51 1.56
C PHE A 9 20.80 -6.51 2.09
N CYS A 10 19.86 -6.69 1.18
CA CYS A 10 18.46 -6.89 1.51
C CYS A 10 17.98 -8.28 1.05
N ILE A 11 16.85 -8.74 1.59
CA ILE A 11 16.18 -9.95 1.12
C ILE A 11 14.91 -9.53 0.40
N ILE A 12 14.80 -9.92 -0.87
CA ILE A 12 13.67 -9.56 -1.75
C ILE A 12 12.94 -10.83 -2.16
N ALA A 13 11.62 -10.82 -2.09
CA ALA A 13 10.81 -12.01 -2.32
C ALA A 13 9.36 -11.63 -2.63
N HIS A 14 8.60 -12.54 -3.23
CA HIS A 14 7.13 -12.48 -3.16
C HIS A 14 6.65 -12.81 -1.74
N ILE A 15 5.41 -12.44 -1.45
CA ILE A 15 4.75 -12.76 -0.19
C ILE A 15 4.78 -14.28 0.04
N ASP A 16 4.97 -14.68 1.29
CA ASP A 16 5.07 -16.08 1.72
C ASP A 16 6.23 -16.91 1.14
N HIS A 17 7.15 -16.33 0.36
CA HIS A 17 8.34 -17.08 -0.12
C HIS A 17 9.38 -17.38 0.98
N GLY A 18 9.16 -16.89 2.20
CA GLY A 18 9.97 -17.22 3.38
C GLY A 18 11.09 -16.23 3.69
N LYS A 19 10.91 -14.95 3.34
CA LYS A 19 11.84 -13.85 3.63
C LYS A 19 12.15 -13.70 5.13
N SER A 20 11.14 -13.51 5.98
CA SER A 20 11.33 -13.36 7.44
C SER A 20 11.97 -14.61 8.05
N THR A 21 11.55 -15.80 7.60
CA THR A 21 12.12 -17.08 8.05
C THR A 21 13.60 -17.21 7.67
N LEU A 22 14.00 -16.69 6.51
CA LEU A 22 15.40 -16.66 6.10
C LEU A 22 16.20 -15.69 6.97
N ALA A 23 15.68 -14.48 7.21
CA ALA A 23 16.32 -13.49 8.08
C ALA A 23 16.57 -14.05 9.48
N ASP A 24 15.55 -14.65 10.09
CA ASP A 24 15.62 -15.36 11.37
C ASP A 24 16.71 -16.43 11.38
N ARG A 25 16.80 -17.20 10.30
CA ARG A 25 17.79 -18.28 10.18
C ARG A 25 19.22 -17.73 10.09
N LEU A 26 19.42 -16.63 9.37
CA LEU A 26 20.72 -15.95 9.30
C LEU A 26 21.14 -15.41 10.68
N LEU A 27 20.20 -14.85 11.45
CA LEU A 27 20.46 -14.38 12.83
C LEU A 27 20.90 -15.50 13.76
N LEU A 28 20.28 -16.68 13.66
CA LEU A 28 20.66 -17.87 14.41
C LEU A 28 22.03 -18.40 14.01
N MET A 29 22.28 -18.57 12.71
CA MET A 29 23.53 -19.17 12.21
C MET A 29 24.75 -18.29 12.46
N THR A 30 24.58 -16.96 12.43
CA THR A 30 25.63 -16.00 12.77
C THR A 30 25.86 -15.86 14.28
N GLY A 31 25.04 -16.52 15.12
CA GLY A 31 25.11 -16.40 16.58
C GLY A 31 24.69 -15.01 17.10
N THR A 32 24.08 -14.19 16.25
CA THR A 32 23.57 -12.85 16.62
C THR A 32 22.42 -12.98 17.61
N VAL A 33 21.64 -14.05 17.51
CA VAL A 33 20.59 -14.42 18.47
C VAL A 33 20.84 -15.85 18.97
N SER A 34 20.76 -16.07 20.28
CA SER A 34 20.84 -17.41 20.83
C SER A 34 19.54 -18.20 20.63
N GLN A 35 19.63 -19.53 20.58
CA GLN A 35 18.45 -20.40 20.47
C GLN A 35 17.42 -20.21 21.60
N ARG A 36 17.86 -19.64 22.74
CA ARG A 36 16.97 -19.31 23.88
C ARG A 36 16.20 -18.01 23.69
N GLU A 37 16.79 -17.06 22.99
CA GLU A 37 16.17 -15.76 22.67
C GLU A 37 15.31 -15.83 21.41
N PHE A 38 15.52 -16.87 20.60
CA PHE A 38 14.83 -17.07 19.35
C PHE A 38 13.31 -17.12 19.51
N LYS A 39 12.65 -16.34 18.67
CA LYS A 39 11.22 -16.39 18.42
C LYS A 39 11.04 -16.36 16.91
N GLU A 40 10.00 -16.98 16.39
CA GLU A 40 9.70 -16.88 14.97
C GLU A 40 9.36 -15.42 14.62
N GLN A 41 9.82 -14.97 13.44
CA GLN A 41 9.62 -13.64 12.89
C GLN A 41 10.15 -12.52 13.81
N MET A 42 11.44 -12.56 14.15
CA MET A 42 12.02 -11.63 15.12
C MET A 42 12.09 -10.18 14.64
N LEU A 43 12.20 -9.97 13.33
CA LEU A 43 12.27 -8.65 12.71
C LEU A 43 10.89 -8.03 12.45
N ASP A 44 9.84 -8.87 12.46
CA ASP A 44 8.45 -8.42 12.35
C ASP A 44 8.00 -7.98 13.75
N SER A 45 7.93 -6.66 13.93
CA SER A 45 7.74 -6.03 15.24
C SER A 45 6.26 -5.77 15.55
N MET A 46 5.44 -5.65 14.51
CA MET A 46 4.02 -5.33 14.64
C MET A 46 3.17 -6.61 14.68
N ASP A 47 2.09 -6.62 15.46
CA ASP A 47 1.21 -7.79 15.56
C ASP A 47 0.56 -8.13 14.20
N ILE A 48 0.22 -7.11 13.41
CA ILE A 48 -0.37 -7.26 12.06
C ILE A 48 0.60 -7.95 11.08
N GLU A 49 1.91 -7.70 11.21
CA GLU A 49 2.94 -8.33 10.35
C GLU A 49 2.94 -9.84 10.59
N ARG A 50 2.90 -10.25 11.87
CA ARG A 50 2.91 -11.65 12.29
C ARG A 50 1.62 -12.39 11.92
N GLU A 51 0.47 -11.74 12.12
CA GLU A 51 -0.83 -12.35 11.80
C GLU A 51 -1.03 -12.55 10.30
N ARG A 52 -0.67 -11.56 9.49
CA ARG A 52 -0.82 -11.60 8.04
C ARG A 52 0.36 -12.25 7.32
N GLY A 53 1.48 -12.54 8.02
CA GLY A 53 2.69 -13.12 7.42
C GLY A 53 3.41 -12.19 6.46
N ILE A 54 3.24 -10.87 6.60
CA ILE A 54 3.83 -9.86 5.72
C ILE A 54 4.77 -8.95 6.52
N THR A 55 5.85 -8.50 5.89
CA THR A 55 6.66 -7.42 6.45
C THR A 55 6.17 -6.10 5.88
N VAL A 56 5.81 -5.18 6.78
CA VAL A 56 5.29 -3.86 6.45
C VAL A 56 6.39 -2.82 6.60
N LYS A 57 7.28 -2.96 7.58
CA LYS A 57 8.39 -2.02 7.79
C LYS A 57 9.75 -2.62 7.52
N ALA A 58 10.65 -1.78 7.01
CA ALA A 58 12.03 -2.19 6.85
C ALA A 58 12.71 -2.32 8.22
N SER A 59 13.41 -3.43 8.43
CA SER A 59 14.17 -3.68 9.66
C SER A 59 15.65 -3.83 9.32
N ALA A 60 16.51 -3.05 9.98
CA ALA A 60 17.96 -3.15 9.81
C ALA A 60 18.57 -3.98 10.95
N VAL A 61 19.45 -4.92 10.63
CA VAL A 61 20.20 -5.71 11.62
C VAL A 61 21.61 -5.98 11.15
N THR A 62 22.57 -5.85 12.07
CA THR A 62 23.97 -6.16 11.88
C THR A 62 24.28 -7.50 12.52
N MET A 63 24.90 -8.38 11.74
CA MET A 63 25.39 -9.68 12.14
C MET A 63 26.91 -9.73 11.98
N ASN A 64 27.58 -10.48 12.86
CA ASN A 64 29.02 -10.75 12.72
C ASN A 64 29.19 -12.18 12.18
N TYR A 65 30.03 -12.35 11.17
CA TYR A 65 30.30 -13.65 10.58
C TYR A 65 31.79 -13.84 10.38
N SER A 66 32.35 -14.92 10.93
CA SER A 66 33.78 -15.23 10.84
C SER A 66 34.00 -16.39 9.87
N ARG A 67 34.80 -16.16 8.84
CA ARG A 67 35.12 -17.16 7.81
C ARG A 67 36.60 -17.12 7.47
N ASP A 68 37.26 -18.28 7.46
CA ASP A 68 38.69 -18.42 7.12
C ASP A 68 39.62 -17.47 7.88
N GLY A 69 39.30 -17.21 9.16
CA GLY A 69 40.06 -16.30 10.03
C GLY A 69 39.85 -14.81 9.74
N LYS A 70 38.90 -14.45 8.86
CA LYS A 70 38.47 -13.07 8.61
C LYS A 70 37.08 -12.85 9.19
N ASP A 71 36.92 -11.73 9.89
CA ASP A 71 35.62 -11.28 10.38
C ASP A 71 34.95 -10.37 9.35
N TYR A 72 33.66 -10.62 9.12
CA TYR A 72 32.78 -9.86 8.25
C TYR A 72 31.63 -9.26 9.05
N MET A 73 31.19 -8.08 8.61
CA MET A 73 30.03 -7.38 9.13
C MET A 73 28.92 -7.47 8.09
N LEU A 74 27.87 -8.20 8.41
CA LEU A 74 26.74 -8.43 7.52
C LEU A 74 25.58 -7.55 7.98
N ASN A 75 25.28 -6.50 7.22
CA ASN A 75 24.14 -5.62 7.48
C ASN A 75 22.98 -6.08 6.58
N LEU A 76 21.98 -6.67 7.21
CA LEU A 76 20.73 -7.06 6.58
C LEU A 76 19.70 -5.95 6.73
N ILE A 77 19.13 -5.50 5.62
CA ILE A 77 17.94 -4.65 5.60
C ILE A 77 16.79 -5.50 5.07
N ASP A 78 15.90 -5.91 5.97
CA ASP A 78 14.73 -6.68 5.60
C ASP A 78 13.69 -5.75 4.94
N THR A 79 13.23 -6.08 3.73
CA THR A 79 12.35 -5.20 2.94
C THR A 79 10.93 -5.74 2.83
N PRO A 80 9.90 -4.90 2.72
CA PRO A 80 8.54 -5.37 2.41
C PRO A 80 8.47 -6.20 1.12
N GLY A 81 7.55 -7.16 1.04
CA GLY A 81 7.38 -8.02 -0.14
C GLY A 81 6.25 -7.61 -1.09
N HIS A 82 5.40 -6.66 -0.69
CA HIS A 82 4.17 -6.31 -1.39
C HIS A 82 4.31 -5.03 -2.24
N VAL A 83 3.63 -4.98 -3.40
CA VAL A 83 3.66 -3.87 -4.38
C VAL A 83 3.35 -2.50 -3.77
N ASP A 84 2.35 -2.42 -2.90
CA ASP A 84 2.01 -1.17 -2.21
C ASP A 84 3.16 -0.54 -1.42
N PHE A 85 4.20 -1.29 -1.07
CA PHE A 85 5.36 -0.81 -0.32
C PHE A 85 6.61 -0.65 -1.20
N HIS A 86 6.45 -0.56 -2.51
CA HIS A 86 7.55 -0.38 -3.48
C HIS A 86 8.45 0.83 -3.12
N TYR A 87 7.87 1.88 -2.53
CA TYR A 87 8.64 3.03 -2.06
C TYR A 87 9.62 2.65 -0.92
N GLU A 88 9.21 1.80 0.01
CA GLU A 88 10.08 1.30 1.08
C GLU A 88 11.15 0.36 0.55
N VAL A 89 10.78 -0.56 -0.34
CA VAL A 89 11.70 -1.50 -0.98
C VAL A 89 12.82 -0.75 -1.71
N SER A 90 12.46 0.22 -2.55
CA SER A 90 13.42 1.03 -3.30
C SER A 90 14.39 1.78 -2.37
N ARG A 91 13.90 2.38 -1.28
CA ARG A 91 14.75 3.09 -0.31
C ARG A 91 15.76 2.17 0.34
N SER A 92 15.31 1.03 0.82
CA SER A 92 16.16 0.04 1.46
C SER A 92 17.21 -0.53 0.50
N MET A 93 16.84 -0.76 -0.77
CA MET A 93 17.75 -1.19 -1.82
C MET A 93 18.88 -0.19 -2.06
N THR A 94 18.60 1.13 -2.04
CA THR A 94 19.67 2.15 -2.18
C THR A 94 20.69 2.14 -1.04
N ALA A 95 20.36 1.51 0.10
CA ALA A 95 21.27 1.31 1.23
C ALA A 95 22.09 0.00 1.13
N CYS A 96 21.94 -0.78 0.06
CA CYS A 96 22.61 -2.07 -0.11
C CYS A 96 23.62 -2.08 -1.26
N GLU A 97 24.48 -3.10 -1.28
CA GLU A 97 25.33 -3.50 -2.41
C GLU A 97 24.83 -4.76 -3.11
N GLY A 98 24.05 -5.59 -2.40
CA GLY A 98 23.49 -6.82 -2.94
C GLY A 98 22.07 -7.09 -2.45
N ALA A 99 21.40 -8.03 -3.11
CA ALA A 99 20.09 -8.50 -2.75
C ALA A 99 20.02 -10.04 -2.82
N ILE A 100 19.40 -10.66 -1.83
CA ILE A 100 19.08 -12.08 -1.85
C ILE A 100 17.67 -12.22 -2.44
N LEU A 101 17.57 -12.80 -3.63
CA LEU A 101 16.30 -13.02 -4.31
C LEU A 101 15.73 -14.39 -3.91
N VAL A 102 14.70 -14.40 -3.08
CA VAL A 102 14.09 -15.62 -2.55
C VAL A 102 12.87 -16.03 -3.37
N VAL A 103 12.94 -17.24 -3.95
CA VAL A 103 11.88 -17.85 -4.75
C VAL A 103 11.44 -19.15 -4.09
N ASP A 104 10.14 -19.34 -3.89
CA ASP A 104 9.59 -20.57 -3.30
C ASP A 104 9.65 -21.72 -4.31
N ALA A 105 10.31 -22.83 -3.94
CA ALA A 105 10.42 -24.03 -4.78
C ALA A 105 9.08 -24.66 -5.15
N THR A 106 7.99 -24.35 -4.43
CA THR A 106 6.65 -24.89 -4.69
C THR A 106 5.76 -23.97 -5.53
N GLN A 107 6.01 -22.66 -5.51
CA GLN A 107 5.20 -21.66 -6.23
C GLN A 107 5.86 -21.21 -7.53
N GLY A 108 7.18 -21.06 -7.53
CA GLY A 108 7.97 -20.57 -8.66
C GLY A 108 8.08 -19.05 -8.70
N VAL A 109 8.36 -18.51 -9.88
CA VAL A 109 8.53 -17.05 -10.08
C VAL A 109 7.15 -16.37 -10.14
N GLU A 110 6.95 -15.37 -9.28
CA GLU A 110 5.71 -14.59 -9.14
C GLU A 110 5.90 -13.14 -9.59
N ALA A 111 4.80 -12.39 -9.79
CA ALA A 111 4.85 -11.04 -10.36
C ALA A 111 5.74 -10.09 -9.52
N GLN A 112 5.61 -10.16 -8.19
CA GLN A 112 6.43 -9.36 -7.28
C GLN A 112 7.89 -9.83 -7.23
N THR A 113 8.18 -11.12 -7.52
CA THR A 113 9.55 -11.60 -7.66
C THR A 113 10.25 -10.87 -8.80
N LEU A 114 9.58 -10.72 -9.95
CA LEU A 114 10.13 -10.01 -11.10
C LEU A 114 10.26 -8.51 -10.83
N ALA A 115 9.20 -7.86 -10.31
CA ALA A 115 9.21 -6.44 -10.00
C ALA A 115 10.37 -6.09 -9.05
N ASN A 116 10.54 -6.84 -7.96
CA ASN A 116 11.61 -6.62 -7.00
C ASN A 116 13.01 -6.92 -7.59
N ALA A 117 13.13 -7.93 -8.46
CA ALA A 117 14.39 -8.24 -9.11
C ALA A 117 14.82 -7.12 -10.08
N TYR A 118 13.89 -6.60 -10.90
CA TYR A 118 14.18 -5.46 -11.78
C TYR A 118 14.57 -4.21 -10.99
N LEU A 119 13.92 -3.93 -9.85
CA LEU A 119 14.33 -2.83 -8.98
C LEU A 119 15.74 -2.99 -8.42
N ALA A 120 16.11 -4.21 -8.03
CA ALA A 120 17.47 -4.50 -7.58
C ALA A 120 18.49 -4.28 -8.70
N VAL A 121 18.18 -4.69 -9.93
CA VAL A 121 19.01 -4.43 -11.12
C VAL A 121 19.14 -2.93 -11.42
N ASP A 122 18.04 -2.17 -11.36
CA ASP A 122 18.04 -0.72 -11.57
C ASP A 122 18.85 0.03 -10.51
N CYS A 123 18.90 -0.51 -9.29
CA CYS A 123 19.77 -0.03 -8.21
C CYS A 123 21.23 -0.49 -8.35
N GLY A 124 21.54 -1.35 -9.32
CA GLY A 124 22.87 -1.90 -9.55
C GLY A 124 23.35 -2.84 -8.45
N LEU A 125 22.42 -3.55 -7.80
CA LEU A 125 22.73 -4.53 -6.75
C LEU A 125 23.17 -5.86 -7.34
N GLU A 126 24.11 -6.51 -6.67
CA GLU A 126 24.47 -7.90 -6.95
C GLU A 126 23.37 -8.84 -6.44
N ILE A 127 22.76 -9.63 -7.33
CA ILE A 127 21.64 -10.52 -6.97
C ILE A 127 22.13 -11.93 -6.72
N ILE A 128 21.90 -12.45 -5.51
CA ILE A 128 22.09 -13.87 -5.20
C ILE A 128 20.73 -14.57 -5.28
N PRO A 129 20.48 -15.41 -6.31
CA PRO A 129 19.25 -16.19 -6.44
C PRO A 129 19.20 -17.34 -5.42
N VAL A 130 18.08 -17.46 -4.72
CA VAL A 130 17.85 -18.47 -3.69
C VAL A 130 16.50 -19.15 -3.91
N ILE A 131 16.53 -20.47 -4.08
CA ILE A 131 15.34 -21.31 -4.16
C ILE A 131 15.09 -21.91 -2.78
N ASN A 132 14.05 -21.42 -2.10
CA ASN A 132 13.72 -21.75 -0.71
C ASN A 132 12.63 -22.84 -0.63
N LYS A 133 12.42 -23.39 0.57
CA LYS A 133 11.43 -24.43 0.88
C LYS A 133 11.63 -25.77 0.14
N ILE A 134 12.89 -26.12 -0.13
CA ILE A 134 13.24 -27.42 -0.74
C ILE A 134 12.87 -28.63 0.14
N ASP A 135 12.55 -28.40 1.41
CA ASP A 135 12.08 -29.43 2.36
C ASP A 135 10.63 -29.87 2.10
N LEU A 136 9.86 -29.11 1.33
CA LEU A 136 8.48 -29.45 1.05
C LEU A 136 8.37 -30.57 -0.01
N PRO A 137 7.49 -31.58 0.17
CA PRO A 137 7.33 -32.66 -0.80
C PRO A 137 6.90 -32.21 -2.21
N ALA A 138 6.29 -31.03 -2.31
CA ALA A 138 5.84 -30.43 -3.57
C ALA A 138 6.90 -29.55 -4.24
N ALA A 139 8.11 -29.44 -3.68
CA ALA A 139 9.17 -28.58 -4.19
C ALA A 139 9.67 -29.08 -5.56
N GLN A 140 9.83 -28.13 -6.49
CA GLN A 140 10.30 -28.37 -7.86
C GLN A 140 11.48 -27.44 -8.17
N ALA A 141 12.55 -27.55 -7.39
CA ALA A 141 13.69 -26.63 -7.45
C ALA A 141 14.30 -26.52 -8.87
N ASP A 142 14.41 -27.63 -9.61
CA ASP A 142 14.95 -27.62 -10.98
C ASP A 142 14.08 -26.80 -11.94
N VAL A 143 12.75 -26.93 -11.84
CA VAL A 143 11.79 -26.18 -12.67
C VAL A 143 11.85 -24.70 -12.33
N VAL A 144 11.88 -24.36 -11.04
CA VAL A 144 11.98 -22.98 -10.58
C VAL A 144 13.31 -22.34 -11.00
N GLY A 145 14.41 -23.10 -11.00
CA GLY A 145 15.69 -22.65 -11.55
C GLY A 145 15.61 -22.30 -13.03
N GLU A 146 14.89 -23.11 -13.82
CA GLU A 146 14.62 -22.81 -15.25
C GLU A 146 13.74 -21.56 -15.43
N GLU A 147 12.77 -21.33 -14.55
CA GLU A 147 11.95 -20.11 -14.56
C GLU A 147 12.78 -18.87 -14.28
N ILE A 148 13.68 -18.92 -13.28
CA ILE A 148 14.62 -17.84 -12.96
C ILE A 148 15.55 -17.58 -14.15
N GLU A 149 16.10 -18.63 -14.77
CA GLU A 149 16.98 -18.49 -15.93
C GLU A 149 16.27 -17.85 -17.14
N HIS A 150 15.04 -18.28 -17.43
CA HIS A 150 14.28 -17.74 -18.55
C HIS A 150 13.82 -16.29 -18.33
N THR A 151 13.46 -15.92 -17.10
CA THR A 151 12.87 -14.61 -16.81
C THR A 151 13.88 -13.54 -16.43
N LEU A 152 14.90 -13.90 -15.63
CA LEU A 152 15.90 -12.98 -15.10
C LEU A 152 17.26 -13.12 -15.79
N GLY A 153 17.46 -14.18 -16.59
CA GLY A 153 18.74 -14.43 -17.26
C GLY A 153 19.84 -14.93 -16.31
N ILE A 154 19.50 -15.32 -15.09
CA ILE A 154 20.43 -15.84 -14.08
C ILE A 154 20.56 -17.36 -14.24
N ASN A 155 21.78 -17.88 -14.36
CA ASN A 155 21.94 -19.31 -14.68
C ASN A 155 21.37 -20.18 -13.56
N LYS A 156 20.62 -21.24 -13.90
CA LYS A 156 20.01 -22.11 -12.87
C LYS A 156 21.03 -22.77 -11.94
N ASN A 157 22.29 -22.94 -12.36
CA ASN A 157 23.35 -23.50 -11.53
C ASN A 157 23.95 -22.49 -10.54
N GLU A 158 23.63 -21.20 -10.67
CA GLU A 158 24.00 -20.14 -9.73
C GLU A 158 22.96 -20.01 -8.60
N CYS A 159 21.81 -20.68 -8.71
CA CYS A 159 20.75 -20.71 -7.72
C CYS A 159 21.13 -21.55 -6.49
N PHE A 160 21.09 -20.94 -5.31
CA PHE A 160 21.28 -21.65 -4.05
C PHE A 160 19.99 -22.35 -3.63
N HIS A 161 20.05 -23.66 -3.41
CA HIS A 161 18.92 -24.45 -2.94
C HIS A 161 18.93 -24.53 -1.42
N ILE A 162 17.94 -23.93 -0.76
CA ILE A 162 17.90 -23.84 0.70
C ILE A 162 16.54 -24.25 1.30
N SER A 163 16.57 -24.56 2.59
CA SER A 163 15.38 -24.54 3.45
C SER A 163 15.65 -23.63 4.64
N ALA A 164 15.08 -22.41 4.62
CA ALA A 164 15.15 -21.49 5.75
C ALA A 164 14.56 -22.10 7.03
N LYS A 165 13.53 -22.94 6.89
CA LYS A 165 12.87 -23.62 8.01
C LYS A 165 13.76 -24.70 8.63
N SER A 166 14.38 -25.55 7.81
CA SER A 166 15.19 -26.68 8.29
C SER A 166 16.68 -26.33 8.47
N GLY A 167 17.12 -25.16 7.99
CA GLY A 167 18.51 -24.71 8.02
C GLY A 167 19.41 -25.31 6.93
N ILE A 168 18.83 -26.01 5.95
CA ILE A 168 19.58 -26.65 4.86
C ILE A 168 20.09 -25.57 3.89
N GLY A 169 21.37 -25.61 3.49
CA GLY A 169 21.95 -24.72 2.48
C GLY A 169 22.31 -23.31 2.96
N ILE A 170 22.14 -23.02 4.25
CA ILE A 170 22.33 -21.66 4.80
C ILE A 170 23.80 -21.33 5.02
N ASP A 171 24.62 -22.31 5.39
CA ASP A 171 26.06 -22.12 5.54
C ASP A 171 26.70 -21.76 4.20
N GLU A 172 26.31 -22.47 3.13
CA GLU A 172 26.74 -22.17 1.77
C GLU A 172 26.24 -20.79 1.30
N LEU A 173 25.03 -20.38 1.69
CA LEU A 173 24.52 -19.05 1.40
C LEU A 173 25.29 -17.95 2.14
N LEU A 174 25.64 -18.14 3.42
CA LEU A 174 26.48 -17.19 4.17
C LEU A 174 27.87 -17.04 3.54
N ASP A 175 28.46 -18.15 3.09
CA ASP A 175 29.70 -18.16 2.34
C ASP A 175 29.56 -17.37 1.02
N ALA A 176 28.46 -17.57 0.31
CA ALA A 176 28.17 -16.86 -0.93
C ALA A 176 28.01 -15.35 -0.73
N ILE A 177 27.34 -14.92 0.35
CA ILE A 177 27.16 -13.50 0.67
C ILE A 177 28.53 -12.81 0.83
N VAL A 178 29.49 -13.43 1.53
CA VAL A 178 30.81 -12.81 1.72
C VAL A 178 31.70 -12.89 0.49
N THR A 179 31.53 -13.91 -0.36
CA THR A 179 32.39 -14.13 -1.55
C THR A 179 31.88 -13.45 -2.82
N LEU A 180 30.57 -13.47 -3.07
CA LEU A 180 29.97 -12.96 -4.31
C LEU A 180 29.54 -11.50 -4.19
N MET A 181 28.95 -11.08 -3.05
CA MET A 181 28.52 -9.69 -2.92
C MET A 181 29.73 -8.77 -2.74
N PRO A 182 29.74 -7.60 -3.41
CA PRO A 182 30.79 -6.62 -3.21
C PRO A 182 30.67 -5.95 -1.84
N GLY A 183 31.80 -5.52 -1.28
CA GLY A 183 31.80 -4.61 -0.14
C GLY A 183 31.40 -3.18 -0.55
N PRO A 184 31.03 -2.31 0.41
CA PRO A 184 30.68 -0.94 0.12
C PRO A 184 31.78 -0.20 -0.62
N LYS A 185 31.39 0.49 -1.69
CA LYS A 185 32.34 1.31 -2.46
C LYS A 185 32.73 2.52 -1.61
N PRO A 186 34.03 2.74 -1.36
CA PRO A 186 34.46 3.95 -0.65
C PRO A 186 34.12 5.18 -1.50
N ASP A 187 33.37 6.12 -0.90
CA ASP A 187 33.19 7.44 -1.48
C ASP A 187 34.43 8.29 -1.16
N ASN A 188 35.04 8.87 -2.21
CA ASN A 188 36.23 9.70 -2.09
C ASN A 188 35.92 11.11 -1.57
N ASP A 189 34.65 11.45 -1.35
CA ASP A 189 34.28 12.72 -0.75
C ASP A 189 34.81 12.81 0.70
N PRO A 190 35.62 13.83 1.05
CA PRO A 190 36.13 13.99 2.40
C PRO A 190 35.05 14.37 3.41
N HIS A 191 33.92 14.91 2.96
CA HIS A 191 32.85 15.38 3.84
C HIS A 191 31.93 14.22 4.26
N LEU A 192 31.34 14.35 5.45
CA LEU A 192 30.35 13.39 5.93
C LEU A 192 29.11 13.40 5.03
N LYS A 193 28.72 12.22 4.54
CA LYS A 193 27.42 11.95 3.93
C LYS A 193 26.85 10.66 4.49
N ALA A 194 25.75 10.76 5.21
CA ALA A 194 24.96 9.61 5.62
C ALA A 194 23.52 9.72 5.11
N LEU A 195 23.02 8.67 4.48
CA LEU A 195 21.65 8.58 3.97
C LEU A 195 20.72 8.14 5.09
N ILE A 196 19.63 8.86 5.30
CA ILE A 196 18.51 8.39 6.12
C ILE A 196 17.64 7.51 5.23
N PHE A 197 17.61 6.20 5.44
CA PHE A 197 16.77 5.30 4.65
C PHE A 197 15.46 4.92 5.36
N ASP A 198 15.40 5.06 6.68
CA ASP A 198 14.18 4.87 7.46
C ASP A 198 14.21 5.68 8.78
N SER A 199 13.09 5.75 9.49
CA SER A 199 12.99 6.39 10.79
C SER A 199 11.79 5.89 11.59
N HIS A 200 11.90 5.85 12.92
CA HIS A 200 10.75 5.63 13.80
C HIS A 200 10.75 6.60 14.99
N PHE A 201 9.56 6.85 15.54
CA PHE A 201 9.38 7.67 16.72
C PHE A 201 9.40 6.82 18.00
N ASP A 202 10.22 7.22 18.97
CA ASP A 202 10.25 6.67 20.33
C ASP A 202 9.82 7.74 21.35
N ASP A 203 8.93 7.39 22.27
CA ASP A 203 8.34 8.33 23.23
C ASP A 203 9.37 9.01 24.15
N TYR A 204 10.52 8.37 24.39
CA TYR A 204 11.56 8.86 25.31
C TYR A 204 12.77 9.45 24.57
N ARG A 205 13.16 8.83 23.46
CA ARG A 205 14.37 9.17 22.69
C ARG A 205 14.09 10.12 21.53
N GLY A 206 12.81 10.32 21.19
CA GLY A 206 12.39 11.08 20.03
C GLY A 206 12.57 10.27 18.74
N VAL A 207 12.85 10.96 17.64
CA VAL A 207 13.03 10.30 16.34
C VAL A 207 14.37 9.59 16.28
N ILE A 208 14.32 8.29 15.99
CA ILE A 208 15.47 7.43 15.73
C ILE A 208 15.60 7.29 14.21
N CYS A 209 16.68 7.83 13.65
CA CYS A 209 16.94 7.80 12.21
C CYS A 209 17.80 6.58 11.87
N TYR A 210 17.42 5.81 10.85
CA TYR A 210 18.19 4.68 10.36
C TYR A 210 19.06 5.16 9.23
N VAL A 211 20.36 4.98 9.38
CA VAL A 211 21.35 5.64 8.54
C VAL A 211 22.33 4.66 7.94
N ARG A 212 22.74 4.94 6.71
CA ARG A 212 23.91 4.35 6.07
C ARG A 212 24.94 5.44 5.82
N VAL A 213 26.16 5.25 6.29
CA VAL A 213 27.26 6.21 6.06
C VAL A 213 27.95 5.87 4.74
N PHE A 214 28.01 6.81 3.81
CA PHE A 214 28.71 6.65 2.53
C PHE A 214 30.13 7.20 2.60
N SER A 215 30.30 8.38 3.22
CA SER A 215 31.58 9.05 3.43
C SER A 215 31.64 9.69 4.81
N GLY A 216 32.85 9.88 5.34
CA GLY A 216 33.09 10.48 6.65
C GLY A 216 32.75 9.58 7.83
N THR A 217 32.60 10.14 9.02
CA THR A 217 32.33 9.38 10.25
C THR A 217 31.41 10.15 11.19
N LEU A 218 30.38 9.46 11.69
CA LEU A 218 29.46 9.98 12.70
C LEU A 218 29.99 9.66 14.10
N LEU A 219 29.97 10.66 14.98
CA LEU A 219 30.39 10.56 16.38
C LEU A 219 29.33 11.20 17.30
N PRO A 220 29.11 10.65 18.51
CA PRO A 220 28.31 11.31 19.52
C PRO A 220 28.83 12.73 19.82
N GLY A 221 27.94 13.69 20.00
CA GLY A 221 28.28 15.10 20.27
C GLY A 221 28.58 15.95 19.05
N GLN A 222 28.59 15.38 17.82
CA GLN A 222 28.71 16.19 16.60
C GLN A 222 27.43 16.97 16.32
N LYS A 223 27.60 18.20 15.80
CA LYS A 223 26.50 18.98 15.22
C LYS A 223 26.34 18.60 13.76
N ILE A 224 25.21 17.98 13.45
CA ILE A 224 24.84 17.57 12.10
C ILE A 224 23.83 18.52 11.47
N LYS A 225 23.81 18.54 10.14
CA LYS A 225 22.86 19.25 9.30
C LYS A 225 22.15 18.26 8.39
N MET A 226 20.83 18.30 8.39
CA MET A 226 19.97 17.66 7.40
C MET A 226 19.97 18.54 6.15
N MET A 227 20.43 18.06 5.00
CA MET A 227 20.64 18.90 3.82
C MET A 227 19.32 19.38 3.19
N GLY A 228 18.31 18.50 3.12
CA GLY A 228 17.01 18.76 2.52
C GLY A 228 16.15 19.69 3.37
N SER A 229 16.08 19.47 4.69
CA SER A 229 15.32 20.35 5.59
C SER A 229 16.10 21.59 6.06
N ALA A 230 17.41 21.64 5.80
CA ALA A 230 18.35 22.65 6.28
C ALA A 230 18.40 22.82 7.81
N ARG A 231 17.89 21.84 8.58
CA ARG A 231 17.86 21.86 10.04
C ARG A 231 19.13 21.26 10.64
N THR A 232 19.47 21.69 11.84
CA THR A 232 20.68 21.25 12.54
C THR A 232 20.34 20.61 13.87
N TYR A 233 21.02 19.51 14.20
CA TYR A 233 20.81 18.76 15.44
C TYR A 233 22.15 18.34 16.06
N LEU A 234 22.12 17.98 17.34
CA LEU A 234 23.28 17.45 18.06
C LEU A 234 23.07 15.95 18.26
N ILE A 235 24.01 15.13 17.80
CA ILE A 235 23.94 13.68 18.02
C ILE A 235 24.08 13.40 19.51
N SER A 236 23.03 12.87 20.12
CA SER A 236 23.05 12.41 21.51
C SER A 236 23.55 10.98 21.62
N ASP A 237 23.12 10.12 20.68
CA ASP A 237 23.50 8.71 20.66
C ASP A 237 23.51 8.14 19.24
N LEU A 238 24.31 7.10 19.02
CA LEU A 238 24.34 6.33 17.79
C LEU A 238 24.71 4.87 18.09
N GLY A 239 24.37 3.97 17.18
CA GLY A 239 24.65 2.57 17.36
C GLY A 239 24.25 1.70 16.18
N LYS A 240 24.24 0.38 16.41
CA LYS A 240 23.81 -0.63 15.45
C LYS A 240 22.71 -1.49 16.06
N PHE A 241 21.91 -2.12 15.21
CA PHE A 241 20.90 -3.08 15.64
C PHE A 241 21.48 -4.48 15.63
N THR A 242 21.48 -5.20 16.74
CA THR A 242 22.07 -6.55 16.83
C THR A 242 21.26 -7.54 17.68
N PRO A 243 19.98 -7.84 17.40
CA PRO A 243 18.92 -7.10 16.68
C PRO A 243 18.32 -5.95 17.49
N SER A 244 18.58 -5.91 18.80
CA SER A 244 18.23 -4.76 19.65
C SER A 244 19.25 -3.62 19.47
N MET A 245 18.87 -2.41 19.86
CA MET A 245 19.77 -1.25 19.80
C MET A 245 21.00 -1.45 20.69
N LYS A 246 22.17 -1.51 20.07
CA LYS A 246 23.47 -1.54 20.74
C LYS A 246 24.28 -0.30 20.38
N ARG A 247 24.55 0.52 21.39
CA ARG A 247 25.35 1.73 21.28
C ARG A 247 26.76 1.43 20.75
N THR A 248 27.26 2.29 19.86
CA THR A 248 28.65 2.24 19.37
C THR A 248 29.32 3.61 19.52
N ASP A 249 30.65 3.64 19.46
CA ASP A 249 31.41 4.88 19.62
C ASP A 249 31.41 5.74 18.34
N SER A 250 31.25 5.10 17.18
CA SER A 250 31.19 5.75 15.88
C SER A 250 30.42 4.90 14.87
N LEU A 251 30.01 5.54 13.76
CA LEU A 251 29.61 4.87 12.52
C LEU A 251 30.48 5.40 11.38
N GLY A 252 31.24 4.49 10.75
CA GLY A 252 32.17 4.79 9.67
C GLY A 252 31.61 4.48 8.27
N PRO A 253 32.36 4.76 7.20
CA PRO A 253 31.93 4.51 5.83
C PRO A 253 31.54 3.05 5.59
N GLY A 254 30.43 2.86 4.90
CA GLY A 254 29.83 1.56 4.60
C GLY A 254 28.98 0.97 5.74
N GLU A 255 29.04 1.52 6.95
CA GLU A 255 28.29 0.99 8.09
C GLU A 255 26.83 1.46 8.09
N VAL A 256 25.95 0.55 8.52
CA VAL A 256 24.52 0.79 8.75
C VAL A 256 24.26 0.83 10.25
N GLY A 257 23.38 1.74 10.69
CA GLY A 257 23.05 1.89 12.10
C GLY A 257 21.92 2.87 12.36
N TYR A 258 21.84 3.35 13.60
CA TYR A 258 20.89 4.37 14.01
C TYR A 258 21.58 5.61 14.55
N VAL A 259 20.89 6.75 14.43
CA VAL A 259 21.29 8.05 14.99
C VAL A 259 20.12 8.66 15.76
N ILE A 260 20.41 9.12 16.97
CA ILE A 260 19.48 9.84 17.84
C ILE A 260 20.05 11.23 18.04
N ALA A 261 19.27 12.26 17.70
CA ALA A 261 19.71 13.65 17.76
C ALA A 261 18.70 14.58 18.45
N SER A 262 17.95 14.06 19.43
CA SER A 262 16.92 14.80 20.19
C SER A 262 15.87 15.49 19.29
N ILE A 263 15.59 14.88 18.14
CA ILE A 263 14.57 15.35 17.20
C ILE A 263 13.20 14.98 17.78
N ARG A 264 12.34 15.97 17.99
CA ARG A 264 11.02 15.77 18.61
C ARG A 264 9.90 15.51 17.62
N ASN A 265 10.01 16.00 16.40
CA ASN A 265 8.98 15.87 15.38
C ASN A 265 9.52 15.04 14.23
N LEU A 266 8.81 13.98 13.84
CA LEU A 266 9.21 13.18 12.66
C LEU A 266 9.16 14.00 11.37
N SER A 267 8.29 15.01 11.28
CA SER A 267 8.21 15.93 10.13
C SER A 267 9.48 16.75 9.90
N ASP A 268 10.41 16.77 10.87
CA ASP A 268 11.72 17.39 10.73
C ASP A 268 12.72 16.49 9.98
N VAL A 269 12.44 15.18 9.95
CA VAL A 269 13.23 14.14 9.30
C VAL A 269 12.56 13.78 8.00
N THR A 270 13.30 13.93 6.91
CA THR A 270 12.84 13.49 5.60
C THR A 270 13.60 12.22 5.25
N ILE A 271 12.88 11.11 5.06
CA ILE A 271 13.51 9.86 4.62
C ILE A 271 14.07 10.08 3.22
N GLY A 272 15.31 9.68 2.96
CA GLY A 272 16.09 9.96 1.77
C GLY A 272 16.93 11.25 1.87
N ASP A 273 16.84 11.98 2.98
CA ASP A 273 17.71 13.13 3.23
C ASP A 273 19.15 12.69 3.56
N THR A 274 20.09 13.59 3.34
CA THR A 274 21.51 13.42 3.64
C THR A 274 21.88 14.18 4.91
N ILE A 275 22.46 13.45 5.86
CA ILE A 275 23.12 14.00 7.04
C ILE A 275 24.55 14.39 6.67
N THR A 276 24.93 15.62 7.00
CA THR A 276 26.31 16.12 6.90
C THR A 276 26.71 16.89 8.16
N LEU A 277 27.97 17.33 8.29
CA LEU A 277 28.43 18.12 9.44
C LEU A 277 28.11 19.61 9.27
N VAL A 278 27.79 20.29 10.38
CA VAL A 278 27.60 21.76 10.35
C VAL A 278 28.92 22.50 10.14
N SER A 279 29.99 22.01 10.76
CA SER A 279 31.33 22.60 10.66
C SER A 279 31.98 22.40 9.30
N ASP A 280 31.58 21.35 8.59
CA ASP A 280 32.18 20.92 7.33
C ASP A 280 31.11 20.25 6.44
N PRO A 281 30.19 21.05 5.86
CA PRO A 281 29.05 20.52 5.13
C PRO A 281 29.44 20.01 3.75
N ALA A 282 28.91 18.86 3.37
CA ALA A 282 29.02 18.35 2.00
C ALA A 282 28.37 19.32 1.00
N GLU A 283 28.97 19.45 -0.20
CA GLU A 283 28.49 20.37 -1.23
C GLU A 283 27.17 19.93 -1.87
N LYS A 284 26.96 18.62 -2.02
CA LYS A 284 25.80 18.03 -2.69
C LYS A 284 25.21 16.89 -1.86
N PRO A 285 23.87 16.82 -1.75
CA PRO A 285 23.22 15.70 -1.10
C PRO A 285 23.39 14.43 -1.94
N LEU A 286 23.21 13.27 -1.29
CA LEU A 286 23.13 12.00 -1.98
C LEU A 286 21.89 11.97 -2.90
N PRO A 287 22.01 11.35 -4.09
CA PRO A 287 20.87 11.16 -4.97
C PRO A 287 19.88 10.16 -4.37
N GLY A 288 18.62 10.21 -4.80
CA GLY A 288 17.64 9.14 -4.52
C GLY A 288 16.38 9.57 -3.77
N TYR A 289 16.29 10.81 -3.28
CA TYR A 289 15.05 11.26 -2.66
C TYR A 289 13.94 11.52 -3.69
N LYS A 290 12.88 10.71 -3.63
CA LYS A 290 11.57 10.99 -4.24
C LYS A 290 10.52 10.98 -3.13
N LYS A 291 9.54 11.89 -3.19
CA LYS A 291 8.40 11.84 -2.27
C LYS A 291 7.53 10.63 -2.61
N PRO A 292 6.99 9.92 -1.60
CA PRO A 292 5.98 8.90 -1.87
C PRO A 292 4.78 9.56 -2.55
N GLN A 293 4.29 8.94 -3.63
CA GLN A 293 3.09 9.39 -4.32
C GLN A 293 1.93 8.49 -3.89
N GLN A 294 0.92 9.09 -3.25
CA GLN A 294 -0.31 8.40 -2.91
C GLN A 294 -1.12 8.16 -4.19
N MET A 295 -1.45 6.91 -4.47
CA MET A 295 -2.20 6.50 -5.66
C MET A 295 -3.67 6.23 -5.34
N VAL A 296 -3.95 5.87 -4.08
CA VAL A 296 -5.28 5.53 -3.59
C VAL A 296 -5.68 6.50 -2.50
N PHE A 297 -6.92 6.98 -2.55
CA PHE A 297 -7.47 7.90 -1.57
C PHE A 297 -8.83 7.43 -1.09
N SER A 298 -9.10 7.61 0.19
CA SER A 298 -10.41 7.36 0.79
C SER A 298 -10.66 8.35 1.92
N ASP A 299 -11.92 8.74 2.11
CA ASP A 299 -12.33 9.56 3.23
C ASP A 299 -12.61 8.67 4.45
N PHE A 300 -12.01 9.01 5.59
CA PHE A 300 -12.21 8.36 6.88
C PHE A 300 -13.00 9.29 7.80
N TYR A 301 -14.10 8.80 8.34
CA TYR A 301 -14.96 9.50 9.29
C TYR A 301 -14.97 8.76 10.63
N PRO A 302 -15.16 9.47 11.75
CA PRO A 302 -15.28 8.82 13.05
C PRO A 302 -16.50 7.88 13.09
N GLY A 303 -16.29 6.70 13.70
CA GLY A 303 -17.34 5.74 14.03
C GLY A 303 -18.29 6.25 15.11
N ASN A 304 -19.20 5.39 15.59
CA ASN A 304 -20.22 5.82 16.56
C ASN A 304 -19.62 6.20 17.92
N ASN A 305 -18.50 5.58 18.29
CA ASN A 305 -17.85 5.75 19.59
C ASN A 305 -16.58 6.60 19.54
N THR A 306 -16.24 7.19 18.39
CA THR A 306 -14.99 7.91 18.18
C THR A 306 -15.26 9.40 18.02
N GLU A 307 -14.49 10.24 18.72
CA GLU A 307 -14.53 11.68 18.51
C GLU A 307 -13.59 12.13 17.39
N TYR A 308 -13.96 13.17 16.64
CA TYR A 308 -13.11 13.75 15.59
C TYR A 308 -11.70 14.13 16.08
N THR A 309 -11.58 14.64 17.32
CA THR A 309 -10.31 15.01 17.96
C THR A 309 -9.44 13.80 18.26
N GLN A 310 -10.03 12.68 18.67
CA GLN A 310 -9.33 11.42 18.89
C GLN A 310 -8.81 10.88 17.56
N LEU A 311 -9.66 10.84 16.53
CA LEU A 311 -9.29 10.41 15.18
C LEU A 311 -8.14 11.24 14.62
N ARG A 312 -8.22 12.58 14.76
CA ARG A 312 -7.14 13.48 14.36
C ARG A 312 -5.82 13.16 15.05
N SER A 313 -5.85 13.00 16.37
CA SER A 313 -4.64 12.73 17.16
C SER A 313 -4.00 11.39 16.77
N ALA A 314 -4.82 10.38 16.45
CA ALA A 314 -4.31 9.10 15.97
C ALA A 314 -3.72 9.20 14.56
N PHE A 315 -4.34 9.95 13.64
CA PHE A 315 -3.75 10.21 12.32
C PHE A 315 -2.44 10.99 12.42
N GLU A 316 -2.36 12.00 13.28
CA GLU A 316 -1.10 12.71 13.57
C GLU A 316 -0.04 11.71 14.05
N LYS A 317 -0.36 10.83 15.01
CA LYS A 317 0.57 9.79 15.50
C LYS A 317 0.97 8.77 14.41
N LEU A 318 0.05 8.35 13.54
CA LEU A 318 0.33 7.41 12.46
C LEU A 318 1.19 8.04 11.37
N SER A 319 0.91 9.28 10.97
CA SER A 319 1.73 10.03 10.01
C SER A 319 3.15 10.28 10.50
N LEU A 320 3.36 10.29 11.83
CA LEU A 320 4.70 10.34 12.43
C LEU A 320 5.46 9.02 12.34
N ASN A 321 4.81 7.91 11.99
CA ASN A 321 5.46 6.62 11.85
C ASN A 321 5.43 6.10 10.41
N ASP A 322 4.64 6.71 9.55
CA ASP A 322 4.45 6.33 8.16
C ASP A 322 4.48 7.59 7.28
N ALA A 323 5.61 7.79 6.59
CA ALA A 323 5.82 8.95 5.72
C ALA A 323 5.01 8.87 4.41
N SER A 324 4.43 7.72 4.11
CA SER A 324 3.65 7.48 2.89
C SER A 324 2.16 7.78 3.11
N PHE A 325 1.69 7.72 4.35
CA PHE A 325 0.35 8.13 4.76
C PHE A 325 0.19 9.66 4.78
N SER A 326 -0.87 10.17 4.16
CA SER A 326 -1.22 11.60 4.20
C SER A 326 -2.70 11.77 4.53
N PHE A 327 -3.04 12.87 5.19
CA PHE A 327 -4.44 13.16 5.51
C PHE A 327 -4.74 14.66 5.51
N PHE A 328 -5.95 15.02 5.09
CA PHE A 328 -6.43 16.41 5.04
C PHE A 328 -7.84 16.51 5.63
N PRO A 329 -8.17 17.55 6.42
CA PRO A 329 -9.53 17.72 6.94
C PRO A 329 -10.56 17.79 5.81
N GLN A 330 -11.64 17.02 5.96
CA GLN A 330 -12.74 16.93 4.99
C GLN A 330 -14.09 17.07 5.73
N ASN A 331 -15.08 17.67 5.09
CA ASN A 331 -16.43 17.78 5.66
C ASN A 331 -17.47 17.25 4.67
N SER A 332 -18.29 16.33 5.14
CA SER A 332 -19.41 15.76 4.39
C SER A 332 -20.74 16.20 5.01
N PRO A 333 -21.71 16.69 4.21
CA PRO A 333 -23.04 17.01 4.72
C PRO A 333 -23.75 15.81 5.39
N ALA A 334 -23.39 14.58 5.02
CA ALA A 334 -24.03 13.36 5.52
C ALA A 334 -23.28 12.73 6.72
N LEU A 335 -21.95 12.81 6.74
CA LEU A 335 -21.10 12.16 7.75
C LEU A 335 -20.43 13.13 8.73
N GLY A 336 -20.55 14.44 8.48
CA GLY A 336 -19.90 15.47 9.28
C GLY A 336 -18.40 15.59 8.98
N PHE A 337 -17.63 15.92 10.02
CA PHE A 337 -16.19 16.12 9.92
C PHE A 337 -15.44 14.78 9.86
N GLY A 338 -14.54 14.66 8.89
CA GLY A 338 -13.65 13.53 8.71
C GLY A 338 -12.34 13.97 8.07
N PHE A 339 -11.63 13.02 7.46
CA PHE A 339 -10.34 13.25 6.83
C PHE A 339 -10.30 12.57 5.48
N ARG A 340 -9.78 13.27 4.47
CA ARG A 340 -9.36 12.69 3.20
C ARG A 340 -7.99 12.07 3.41
N CYS A 341 -7.88 10.77 3.30
CA CYS A 341 -6.64 10.02 3.50
C CYS A 341 -6.06 9.54 2.17
N GLY A 342 -4.74 9.64 2.01
CA GLY A 342 -3.99 9.15 0.86
C GLY A 342 -3.05 8.01 1.24
N PHE A 343 -3.01 6.99 0.40
CA PHE A 343 -2.32 5.71 0.59
C PHE A 343 -1.53 5.32 -0.67
N LEU A 344 -0.48 4.52 -0.51
CA LEU A 344 0.24 3.94 -1.65
C LEU A 344 -0.61 2.95 -2.45
N GLY A 345 -1.48 2.20 -1.77
CA GLY A 345 -2.39 1.24 -2.38
C GLY A 345 -3.43 0.72 -1.39
N MET A 346 -4.13 -0.35 -1.76
CA MET A 346 -5.24 -0.93 -1.00
C MET A 346 -4.79 -1.63 0.27
N LEU A 347 -3.72 -2.44 0.22
CA LEU A 347 -3.20 -3.12 1.39
C LEU A 347 -2.67 -2.10 2.41
N HIS A 348 -2.01 -1.04 1.93
CA HIS A 348 -1.57 0.05 2.80
C HIS A 348 -2.77 0.72 3.51
N MET A 349 -3.89 0.94 2.80
CA MET A 349 -5.12 1.46 3.41
C MET A 349 -5.68 0.52 4.48
N GLU A 350 -5.76 -0.78 4.21
CA GLU A 350 -6.22 -1.79 5.18
C GLU A 350 -5.34 -1.85 6.43
N ILE A 351 -4.02 -1.81 6.26
CA ILE A 351 -3.07 -1.79 7.37
C ILE A 351 -3.27 -0.55 8.22
N ILE A 352 -3.38 0.64 7.61
CA ILE A 352 -3.62 1.88 8.35
C ILE A 352 -4.96 1.83 9.10
N GLN A 353 -6.01 1.30 8.48
CA GLN A 353 -7.30 1.10 9.13
C GLN A 353 -7.17 0.18 10.35
N GLU A 354 -6.60 -0.99 10.17
CA GLU A 354 -6.48 -1.99 11.23
C GLU A 354 -5.58 -1.50 12.39
N ARG A 355 -4.56 -0.68 12.09
CA ARG A 355 -3.75 0.00 13.11
C ARG A 355 -4.55 1.02 13.91
N LEU A 356 -5.42 1.82 13.28
CA LEU A 356 -6.31 2.74 14.01
C LEU A 356 -7.23 2.00 14.97
N GLU A 357 -7.83 0.92 14.50
CA GLU A 357 -8.78 0.13 15.27
C GLU A 357 -8.09 -0.59 16.44
N ARG A 358 -6.90 -1.17 16.22
CA ARG A 358 -6.19 -1.96 17.25
C ARG A 358 -5.27 -1.15 18.15
N GLU A 359 -4.45 -0.26 17.59
CA GLU A 359 -3.44 0.50 18.36
C GLU A 359 -4.06 1.70 19.09
N ASN A 360 -5.16 2.25 18.55
CA ASN A 360 -5.76 3.47 19.08
C ASN A 360 -7.19 3.27 19.61
N ASP A 361 -7.78 2.08 19.49
CA ASP A 361 -9.19 1.79 19.87
C ASP A 361 -10.17 2.76 19.18
N ILE A 362 -9.90 3.06 17.91
CA ILE A 362 -10.65 4.03 17.11
C ILE A 362 -11.45 3.31 16.03
N GLU A 363 -12.76 3.37 16.14
CA GLU A 363 -13.68 2.95 15.08
C GLU A 363 -13.70 4.01 13.96
N VAL A 364 -13.48 3.58 12.73
CA VAL A 364 -13.55 4.46 11.55
C VAL A 364 -14.57 3.95 10.53
N VAL A 365 -15.14 4.89 9.78
CA VAL A 365 -15.98 4.62 8.62
C VAL A 365 -15.26 5.17 7.40
N GLN A 366 -14.90 4.30 6.47
CA GLN A 366 -14.22 4.69 5.25
C GLN A 366 -15.18 4.76 4.06
N THR A 367 -14.90 5.63 3.09
CA THR A 367 -15.60 5.64 1.80
C THR A 367 -14.99 4.63 0.82
N ALA A 368 -15.65 4.45 -0.33
CA ALA A 368 -15.04 3.71 -1.43
C ALA A 368 -13.71 4.38 -1.86
N PRO A 369 -12.65 3.60 -2.09
CA PRO A 369 -11.37 4.12 -2.54
C PRO A 369 -11.50 4.75 -3.93
N THR A 370 -10.69 5.78 -4.16
CA THR A 370 -10.65 6.58 -5.38
C THR A 370 -9.20 6.82 -5.78
N VAL A 371 -8.99 7.21 -7.03
CA VAL A 371 -7.66 7.53 -7.58
C VAL A 371 -7.60 9.02 -7.93
N THR A 372 -6.39 9.56 -8.04
CA THR A 372 -6.19 10.92 -8.57
C THR A 372 -6.48 10.94 -10.07
N TYR A 373 -7.20 11.97 -10.52
CA TYR A 373 -7.43 12.28 -11.93
C TYR A 373 -6.70 13.58 -12.30
N GLU A 374 -6.33 13.71 -13.57
CA GLU A 374 -5.83 14.97 -14.13
C GLU A 374 -6.89 15.60 -15.04
N ILE A 375 -7.07 16.90 -14.93
CA ILE A 375 -8.06 17.65 -15.70
C ILE A 375 -7.33 18.72 -16.48
N LEU A 376 -7.42 18.65 -17.81
CA LEU A 376 -7.07 19.79 -18.64
C LEU A 376 -8.26 20.75 -18.64
N THR A 377 -8.04 21.93 -18.09
CA THR A 377 -9.03 23.00 -18.10
C THR A 377 -9.04 23.71 -19.44
N THR A 378 -10.13 24.41 -19.76
CA THR A 378 -10.23 25.27 -20.97
C THR A 378 -9.20 26.40 -20.99
N ASP A 379 -8.58 26.70 -19.85
CA ASP A 379 -7.51 27.69 -19.70
C ASP A 379 -6.11 27.08 -19.92
N ASN A 380 -6.03 25.83 -20.43
CA ASN A 380 -4.80 25.04 -20.63
C ASN A 380 -4.00 24.74 -19.34
N GLU A 381 -4.63 24.82 -18.17
CA GLU A 381 -4.03 24.39 -16.91
C GLU A 381 -4.39 22.94 -16.60
N VAL A 382 -3.41 22.15 -16.15
CA VAL A 382 -3.64 20.79 -15.65
C VAL A 382 -3.81 20.83 -14.13
N ILE A 383 -5.00 20.49 -13.67
CA ILE A 383 -5.30 20.38 -12.23
C ILE A 383 -5.44 18.90 -11.84
N ARG A 384 -4.98 18.57 -10.63
CA ARG A 384 -5.16 17.23 -10.04
C ARG A 384 -6.36 17.23 -9.11
N VAL A 385 -7.17 16.21 -9.23
CA VAL A 385 -8.43 16.07 -8.52
C VAL A 385 -8.49 14.67 -7.93
N ASP A 386 -8.58 14.60 -6.61
CA ASP A 386 -8.63 13.34 -5.90
C ASP A 386 -10.09 12.98 -5.57
N SER A 387 -10.96 13.97 -5.39
CA SER A 387 -12.36 13.76 -5.05
C SER A 387 -13.33 14.21 -6.14
N PRO A 388 -14.49 13.53 -6.31
CA PRO A 388 -15.52 13.97 -7.25
C PRO A 388 -16.08 15.38 -6.97
N SER A 389 -15.98 15.86 -5.73
CA SER A 389 -16.46 17.19 -5.32
C SER A 389 -15.53 18.33 -5.73
N GLN A 390 -14.25 18.04 -5.98
CA GLN A 390 -13.26 18.99 -6.48
C GLN A 390 -13.33 19.20 -8.00
N LEU A 391 -14.13 18.40 -8.72
CA LEU A 391 -14.33 18.57 -10.15
C LEU A 391 -14.86 19.99 -10.47
N PRO A 392 -14.20 20.73 -11.37
CA PRO A 392 -14.70 22.04 -11.80
C PRO A 392 -16.00 21.88 -12.58
N GLU A 393 -16.68 23.01 -12.82
CA GLU A 393 -17.89 22.99 -13.66
C GLU A 393 -17.59 22.38 -15.03
N PRO A 394 -18.50 21.56 -15.60
CA PRO A 394 -18.27 20.88 -16.87
C PRO A 394 -17.88 21.81 -18.04
N THR A 395 -18.27 23.08 -17.97
CA THR A 395 -17.92 24.13 -18.96
C THR A 395 -16.45 24.52 -18.95
N LYS A 396 -15.73 24.27 -17.86
CA LYS A 396 -14.29 24.55 -17.70
C LYS A 396 -13.41 23.34 -17.95
N ILE A 397 -14.01 22.18 -18.24
CA ILE A 397 -13.30 20.92 -18.47
C ILE A 397 -13.12 20.75 -19.98
N GLU A 398 -11.87 20.72 -20.43
CA GLU A 398 -11.54 20.33 -21.80
C GLU A 398 -11.34 18.81 -21.89
N GLU A 399 -10.55 18.24 -20.98
CA GLU A 399 -10.19 16.83 -20.99
C GLU A 399 -10.13 16.27 -19.57
N LEU A 400 -10.70 15.08 -19.36
CA LEU A 400 -10.52 14.30 -18.14
C LEU A 400 -9.56 13.15 -18.42
N ARG A 401 -8.51 13.05 -17.62
CA ARG A 401 -7.47 12.04 -17.74
C ARG A 401 -7.48 11.12 -16.53
N GLU A 402 -7.52 9.82 -16.77
CA GLU A 402 -7.39 8.80 -15.73
C GLU A 402 -5.95 8.28 -15.64
N PRO A 403 -5.51 7.84 -14.46
CA PRO A 403 -4.22 7.19 -14.27
C PRO A 403 -4.21 5.81 -14.93
N ILE A 404 -3.19 5.56 -15.73
CA ILE A 404 -2.96 4.33 -16.47
C ILE A 404 -1.74 3.62 -15.90
N VAL A 405 -1.86 2.32 -15.71
CA VAL A 405 -0.79 1.45 -15.24
C VAL A 405 -0.44 0.38 -16.27
N LYS A 406 0.81 -0.06 -16.22
CA LYS A 406 1.25 -1.34 -16.75
C LYS A 406 0.94 -2.39 -15.69
N LEU A 407 -0.01 -3.27 -15.96
CA LEU A 407 -0.43 -4.34 -15.06
C LEU A 407 0.19 -5.65 -15.55
N GLU A 408 0.98 -6.30 -14.70
CA GLU A 408 1.57 -7.61 -14.98
C GLU A 408 0.85 -8.66 -14.15
N ILE A 409 0.36 -9.72 -14.79
CA ILE A 409 -0.30 -10.84 -14.14
C ILE A 409 0.45 -12.12 -14.49
N ILE A 410 0.91 -12.84 -13.49
CA ILE A 410 1.47 -14.19 -13.67
C ILE A 410 0.44 -15.20 -13.20
N THR A 411 0.20 -16.24 -14.00
CA THR A 411 -0.79 -17.27 -13.72
C THR A 411 -0.37 -18.60 -14.33
N PRO A 412 -0.92 -19.74 -13.86
CA PRO A 412 -0.92 -20.97 -14.64
C PRO A 412 -1.60 -20.78 -16.00
N LYS A 413 -1.09 -21.47 -17.03
CA LYS A 413 -1.59 -21.42 -18.42
C LYS A 413 -3.09 -21.68 -18.55
N ASP A 414 -3.66 -22.52 -17.69
CA ASP A 414 -5.08 -22.85 -17.71
C ASP A 414 -5.99 -21.67 -17.32
N GLY A 415 -5.45 -20.67 -16.62
CA GLY A 415 -6.19 -19.48 -16.15
C GLY A 415 -6.35 -18.37 -17.19
N ILE A 416 -5.64 -18.43 -18.33
CA ILE A 416 -5.57 -17.34 -19.32
C ILE A 416 -6.95 -16.86 -19.76
N GLY A 417 -7.84 -17.78 -20.14
CA GLY A 417 -9.14 -17.43 -20.72
C GLY A 417 -10.03 -16.65 -19.74
N ALA A 418 -10.04 -17.05 -18.47
CA ALA A 418 -10.85 -16.39 -17.46
C ALA A 418 -10.26 -15.03 -17.03
N ILE A 419 -8.93 -14.91 -16.99
CA ILE A 419 -8.25 -13.63 -16.70
C ILE A 419 -8.44 -12.64 -17.86
N MET A 420 -8.37 -13.08 -19.11
CA MET A 420 -8.70 -12.25 -20.28
C MET A 420 -10.11 -11.67 -20.18
N GLN A 421 -11.08 -12.49 -19.78
CA GLN A 421 -12.47 -12.05 -19.62
C GLN A 421 -12.61 -11.02 -18.49
N LEU A 422 -11.92 -11.21 -17.36
CA LEU A 422 -11.87 -10.23 -16.27
C LEU A 422 -11.23 -8.92 -16.73
N ALA A 423 -10.10 -8.99 -17.42
CA ALA A 423 -9.36 -7.85 -17.94
C ALA A 423 -10.21 -7.03 -18.92
N GLU A 424 -10.93 -7.70 -19.84
CA GLU A 424 -11.82 -7.03 -20.81
C GLU A 424 -12.96 -6.27 -20.12
N GLN A 425 -13.59 -6.87 -19.10
CA GLN A 425 -14.65 -6.20 -18.31
C GLN A 425 -14.15 -4.93 -17.60
N ARG A 426 -12.85 -4.84 -17.37
CA ARG A 426 -12.17 -3.77 -16.63
C ARG A 426 -11.42 -2.80 -17.55
N ARG A 427 -11.67 -2.85 -18.86
CA ARG A 427 -11.05 -1.99 -19.88
C ARG A 427 -9.53 -2.16 -19.97
N CYS A 428 -8.99 -3.30 -19.51
CA CYS A 428 -7.58 -3.61 -19.65
C CYS A 428 -7.29 -4.02 -21.10
N VAL A 429 -6.23 -3.48 -21.67
CA VAL A 429 -5.77 -3.81 -23.03
C VAL A 429 -4.54 -4.70 -22.93
N LEU A 430 -4.62 -5.92 -23.47
CA LEU A 430 -3.47 -6.83 -23.51
C LEU A 430 -2.37 -6.24 -24.40
N LEU A 431 -1.17 -6.10 -23.85
CA LEU A 431 0.02 -5.64 -24.56
C LEU A 431 0.89 -6.82 -25.00
N LYS A 432 1.13 -7.77 -24.08
CA LYS A 432 2.08 -8.87 -24.30
C LYS A 432 1.67 -10.11 -23.52
N THR A 433 2.04 -11.28 -24.05
CA THR A 433 1.94 -12.57 -23.36
C THR A 433 3.25 -13.32 -23.53
N ASP A 434 3.90 -13.65 -22.42
CA ASP A 434 5.17 -14.37 -22.38
C ASP A 434 5.01 -15.66 -21.58
N TYR A 435 5.49 -16.79 -22.12
CA TYR A 435 5.52 -18.04 -21.38
C TYR A 435 6.78 -18.08 -20.53
N ILE A 436 6.62 -18.06 -19.20
CA ILE A 436 7.73 -18.17 -18.24
C ILE A 436 8.27 -19.60 -18.22
N SER A 437 7.35 -20.56 -18.25
CA SER A 437 7.63 -21.99 -18.32
C SER A 437 6.54 -22.69 -19.13
N VAL A 438 6.60 -24.02 -19.21
CA VAL A 438 5.56 -24.83 -19.88
C VAL A 438 4.19 -24.65 -19.19
N THR A 439 4.19 -24.35 -17.89
CA THR A 439 3.00 -24.28 -17.03
C THR A 439 2.61 -22.86 -16.64
N ARG A 440 3.55 -21.89 -16.66
CA ARG A 440 3.29 -20.48 -16.27
C ARG A 440 3.35 -19.52 -17.44
N VAL A 441 2.50 -18.50 -17.36
CA VAL A 441 2.42 -17.41 -18.34
C VAL A 441 2.35 -16.07 -17.62
N MET A 442 3.06 -15.09 -18.16
CA MET A 442 2.98 -13.68 -17.82
C MET A 442 2.14 -12.95 -18.85
N MET A 443 1.15 -12.20 -18.40
CA MET A 443 0.29 -11.37 -19.24
C MET A 443 0.47 -9.92 -18.82
N VAL A 444 0.88 -9.07 -19.76
CA VAL A 444 1.09 -7.65 -19.54
C VAL A 444 -0.07 -6.89 -20.16
N PHE A 445 -0.73 -6.07 -19.36
CA PHE A 445 -1.85 -5.24 -19.74
C PHE A 445 -1.54 -3.76 -19.53
N ARG A 446 -2.18 -2.93 -20.34
CA ARG A 446 -2.36 -1.50 -20.05
C ARG A 446 -3.74 -1.34 -19.43
N ALA A 447 -3.82 -0.85 -18.19
CA ALA A 447 -5.06 -0.84 -17.42
C ALA A 447 -5.31 0.52 -16.75
N PRO A 448 -6.56 1.00 -16.70
CA PRO A 448 -6.92 2.12 -15.85
C PRO A 448 -6.85 1.74 -14.36
N LEU A 449 -6.10 2.51 -13.56
CA LEU A 449 -5.92 2.21 -12.14
C LEU A 449 -7.27 2.16 -11.39
N ALA A 450 -8.21 3.05 -11.74
CA ALA A 450 -9.54 3.11 -11.15
C ALA A 450 -10.38 1.82 -11.32
N GLU A 451 -10.09 1.00 -12.33
CA GLU A 451 -10.80 -0.25 -12.58
C GLU A 451 -10.19 -1.45 -11.84
N ILE A 452 -8.89 -1.35 -11.49
CA ILE A 452 -8.15 -2.42 -10.81
C ILE A 452 -8.00 -2.22 -9.29
N VAL A 453 -8.08 -0.98 -8.79
CA VAL A 453 -7.97 -0.69 -7.35
C VAL A 453 -9.11 -1.34 -6.55
N TYR A 454 -10.28 -1.54 -7.16
CA TYR A 454 -11.45 -2.09 -6.46
C TYR A 454 -11.85 -3.48 -6.99
N ASP A 455 -11.80 -4.48 -6.10
CA ASP A 455 -12.34 -5.85 -6.29
C ASP A 455 -11.68 -6.63 -7.45
N PHE A 456 -10.61 -6.10 -8.06
CA PHE A 456 -9.91 -6.79 -9.14
C PHE A 456 -9.02 -7.91 -8.61
N TYR A 457 -8.25 -7.62 -7.57
CA TYR A 457 -7.35 -8.57 -6.94
C TYR A 457 -8.09 -9.78 -6.36
N ASP A 458 -9.21 -9.54 -5.68
CA ASP A 458 -10.04 -10.61 -5.10
C ASP A 458 -10.68 -11.49 -6.19
N GLN A 459 -11.19 -10.87 -7.26
CA GLN A 459 -11.71 -11.61 -8.41
C GLN A 459 -10.60 -12.41 -9.12
N LEU A 460 -9.41 -11.82 -9.28
CA LEU A 460 -8.26 -12.49 -9.87
C LEU A 460 -7.89 -13.74 -9.06
N LYS A 461 -7.73 -13.60 -7.74
CA LYS A 461 -7.50 -14.72 -6.82
C LYS A 461 -8.60 -15.77 -6.88
N GLY A 462 -9.87 -15.35 -6.92
CA GLY A 462 -11.00 -16.27 -7.01
C GLY A 462 -10.97 -17.11 -8.28
N ILE A 463 -10.73 -16.48 -9.43
CA ILE A 463 -10.66 -17.12 -10.75
C ILE A 463 -9.45 -18.06 -10.83
N SER A 464 -8.32 -17.65 -10.28
CA SER A 464 -7.08 -18.41 -10.33
C SER A 464 -6.93 -19.43 -9.21
N LYS A 465 -7.91 -19.55 -8.30
CA LYS A 465 -7.81 -20.34 -7.05
C LYS A 465 -6.59 -19.94 -6.20
N GLY A 466 -6.22 -18.66 -6.24
CA GLY A 466 -5.07 -18.10 -5.51
C GLY A 466 -3.73 -18.19 -6.24
N TYR A 467 -3.65 -18.86 -7.40
CA TYR A 467 -2.37 -19.03 -8.13
C TYR A 467 -1.95 -17.85 -9.01
N ALA A 468 -2.81 -16.85 -9.22
CA ALA A 468 -2.46 -15.68 -10.00
C ALA A 468 -1.91 -14.59 -9.08
N THR A 469 -0.77 -14.05 -9.46
CA THR A 469 -0.16 -12.90 -8.82
C THR A 469 -0.20 -11.71 -9.77
N MET A 470 -0.21 -10.50 -9.22
CA MET A 470 -0.19 -9.29 -10.02
C MET A 470 0.72 -8.24 -9.41
N ASP A 471 1.28 -7.41 -10.29
CA ASP A 471 2.05 -6.21 -9.99
C ASP A 471 1.64 -5.09 -10.96
N TYR A 472 1.85 -3.82 -10.59
CA TYR A 472 1.56 -2.72 -11.49
C TYR A 472 2.46 -1.52 -11.31
N GLU A 473 2.73 -0.83 -12.42
CA GLU A 473 3.55 0.38 -12.48
C GLU A 473 2.77 1.52 -13.15
N LEU A 474 2.79 2.73 -12.56
CA LEU A 474 2.14 3.90 -13.16
C LEU A 474 2.85 4.36 -14.43
N LEU A 475 2.15 4.35 -15.56
CA LEU A 475 2.65 4.84 -16.85
C LEU A 475 2.40 6.33 -17.04
N GLY A 476 1.33 6.87 -16.45
CA GLY A 476 0.95 8.29 -16.58
C GLY A 476 -0.56 8.49 -16.60
N PHE A 477 -0.99 9.61 -17.16
CA PHE A 477 -2.40 10.00 -17.27
C PHE A 477 -2.83 10.07 -18.73
N GLU A 478 -4.01 9.53 -19.05
CA GLU A 478 -4.54 9.55 -20.42
C GLU A 478 -6.02 9.93 -20.48
N ALA A 479 -6.38 10.58 -21.58
CA ALA A 479 -7.75 10.99 -21.89
C ALA A 479 -8.73 9.81 -21.83
N ALA A 480 -9.84 9.98 -21.13
CA ALA A 480 -10.92 9.00 -21.11
C ALA A 480 -12.30 9.67 -21.07
N ASP A 481 -13.34 8.97 -21.57
CA ASP A 481 -14.73 9.44 -21.49
C ASP A 481 -15.29 9.22 -20.08
N LEU A 482 -14.79 10.01 -19.14
CA LEU A 482 -15.16 9.97 -17.74
C LEU A 482 -16.36 10.88 -17.47
N VAL A 483 -17.21 10.43 -16.56
CA VAL A 483 -18.40 11.16 -16.11
C VAL A 483 -18.52 11.08 -14.60
N ARG A 484 -18.94 12.20 -13.99
CA ARG A 484 -19.36 12.23 -12.59
C ARG A 484 -20.79 11.71 -12.49
N ILE A 485 -20.96 10.62 -11.74
CA ILE A 485 -22.28 10.17 -11.28
C ILE A 485 -22.60 10.89 -9.98
N GLU A 486 -23.75 11.56 -9.97
CA GLU A 486 -24.35 12.12 -8.77
C GLU A 486 -25.47 11.20 -8.27
N ILE A 487 -25.47 10.90 -6.98
CA ILE A 487 -26.52 10.13 -6.34
C ILE A 487 -27.49 11.07 -5.66
N LEU A 488 -28.75 11.03 -6.10
CA LEU A 488 -29.83 11.85 -5.59
C LEU A 488 -30.75 10.99 -4.71
N ILE A 489 -30.93 11.40 -3.46
CA ILE A 489 -31.87 10.78 -2.52
C ILE A 489 -32.98 11.78 -2.27
N ASN A 490 -34.21 11.43 -2.67
CA ASN A 490 -35.34 12.34 -2.63
C ASN A 490 -35.11 13.68 -3.38
N LYS A 491 -34.28 13.64 -4.44
CA LYS A 491 -33.81 14.79 -5.26
C LYS A 491 -32.66 15.61 -4.66
N ASP A 492 -32.26 15.34 -3.42
CA ASP A 492 -31.11 15.99 -2.82
C ASP A 492 -29.85 15.22 -3.19
N ALA A 493 -28.85 15.91 -3.73
CA ALA A 493 -27.57 15.31 -4.10
C ALA A 493 -26.76 14.97 -2.85
N VAL A 494 -26.17 13.78 -2.85
CA VAL A 494 -25.34 13.29 -1.76
C VAL A 494 -23.92 13.14 -2.28
N ASP A 495 -23.10 14.17 -2.09
CA ASP A 495 -21.75 14.26 -2.64
C ASP A 495 -20.85 13.10 -2.22
N ALA A 496 -20.96 12.64 -0.97
CA ALA A 496 -20.19 11.51 -0.43
C ALA A 496 -20.48 10.15 -1.12
N LEU A 497 -21.52 10.07 -1.96
CA LEU A 497 -21.82 8.89 -2.79
C LEU A 497 -21.54 9.14 -4.28
N SER A 498 -21.02 10.31 -4.64
CA SER A 498 -20.68 10.62 -6.03
C SER A 498 -19.43 9.86 -6.45
N LEU A 499 -19.35 9.49 -7.71
CA LEU A 499 -18.25 8.68 -8.26
C LEU A 499 -17.84 9.22 -9.63
N ILE A 500 -16.55 9.15 -9.93
CA ILE A 500 -16.03 9.33 -11.29
C ILE A 500 -15.89 7.94 -11.92
N VAL A 501 -16.52 7.74 -13.08
CA VAL A 501 -16.50 6.45 -13.77
C VAL A 501 -16.44 6.67 -15.28
N HIS A 502 -16.00 5.65 -16.01
CA HIS A 502 -16.13 5.64 -17.46
C HIS A 502 -17.61 5.59 -17.89
N ARG A 503 -17.98 6.36 -18.91
CA ARG A 503 -19.37 6.52 -19.36
C ARG A 503 -20.07 5.21 -19.68
N SER A 504 -19.36 4.24 -20.27
CA SER A 504 -19.90 2.91 -20.60
C SER A 504 -20.43 2.16 -19.36
N ASN A 505 -19.81 2.37 -18.20
CA ASN A 505 -20.09 1.64 -16.97
C ASN A 505 -21.07 2.41 -16.05
N ALA A 506 -21.45 3.63 -16.43
CA ALA A 506 -22.10 4.55 -15.52
C ALA A 506 -23.50 4.09 -15.07
N GLU A 507 -24.33 3.59 -16.00
CA GLU A 507 -25.66 3.08 -15.66
C GLU A 507 -25.58 1.85 -14.74
N SER A 508 -24.69 0.91 -15.05
CA SER A 508 -24.52 -0.33 -14.30
C SER A 508 -24.05 -0.06 -12.87
N ARG A 509 -22.96 0.71 -12.71
CA ARG A 509 -22.43 1.09 -11.39
C ARG A 509 -23.45 1.91 -10.59
N GLY A 510 -24.10 2.90 -11.23
CA GLY A 510 -25.17 3.68 -10.62
C GLY A 510 -26.30 2.80 -10.10
N ARG A 511 -26.83 1.88 -10.92
CA ARG A 511 -27.90 0.95 -10.53
C ARG A 511 -27.49 0.02 -9.39
N LYS A 512 -26.26 -0.53 -9.41
CA LYS A 512 -25.73 -1.39 -8.32
C LYS A 512 -25.73 -0.64 -6.99
N LEU A 513 -25.26 0.62 -6.99
CA LEU A 513 -25.27 1.46 -5.81
C LEU A 513 -26.70 1.75 -5.33
N LEU A 514 -27.62 2.14 -6.22
CA LEU A 514 -29.03 2.39 -5.86
C LEU A 514 -29.71 1.16 -5.24
N LEU A 515 -29.38 -0.06 -5.68
CA LEU A 515 -29.90 -1.29 -5.10
C LEU A 515 -29.39 -1.53 -3.67
N LYS A 516 -28.11 -1.22 -3.40
CA LYS A 516 -27.55 -1.25 -2.04
C LYS A 516 -28.25 -0.20 -1.15
N LEU A 517 -28.37 1.04 -1.62
CA LEU A 517 -29.10 2.12 -0.93
C LEU A 517 -30.52 1.73 -0.55
N ARG A 518 -31.25 1.09 -1.48
CA ARG A 518 -32.62 0.66 -1.28
C ARG A 518 -32.77 -0.37 -0.16
N LYS A 519 -31.76 -1.22 0.05
CA LYS A 519 -31.75 -2.21 1.14
C LYS A 519 -31.40 -1.56 2.49
N ALA A 520 -30.47 -0.61 2.49
CA ALA A 520 -29.94 0.02 3.70
C ALA A 520 -30.89 1.07 4.30
N ILE A 521 -31.55 1.87 3.46
CA ILE A 521 -32.40 2.98 3.94
C ILE A 521 -33.75 2.43 4.40
N PRO A 522 -34.18 2.71 5.65
CA PRO A 522 -35.46 2.23 6.17
C PRO A 522 -36.63 2.82 5.38
N ARG A 523 -37.77 2.13 5.40
CA ARG A 523 -38.98 2.62 4.73
C ARG A 523 -39.53 3.85 5.47
N HIS A 524 -40.11 4.78 4.72
CA HIS A 524 -40.83 5.94 5.28
C HIS A 524 -42.33 5.86 4.98
N GLN A 525 -43.12 6.79 5.53
CA GLN A 525 -44.56 6.88 5.24
C GLN A 525 -44.87 7.30 3.80
N PHE A 526 -43.88 7.87 3.11
CA PHE A 526 -43.93 8.25 1.70
C PHE A 526 -42.86 7.48 0.89
N GLU A 527 -43.02 7.49 -0.43
CA GLU A 527 -42.08 6.84 -1.34
C GLU A 527 -40.86 7.74 -1.55
N ILE A 528 -39.67 7.16 -1.36
CA ILE A 528 -38.40 7.86 -1.54
C ILE A 528 -37.79 7.44 -2.88
N PRO A 529 -37.68 8.35 -3.86
CA PRO A 529 -36.96 8.08 -5.08
C PRO A 529 -35.44 8.12 -4.81
N LEU A 530 -34.74 7.10 -5.30
CA LEU A 530 -33.29 7.03 -5.35
C LEU A 530 -32.88 7.12 -6.82
N GLN A 531 -31.99 8.04 -7.17
CA GLN A 531 -31.65 8.31 -8.57
C GLN A 531 -30.14 8.46 -8.73
N ALA A 532 -29.62 7.97 -9.84
CA ALA A 532 -28.26 8.27 -10.29
C ALA A 532 -28.38 9.19 -11.50
N ALA A 533 -27.62 10.28 -11.52
CA ALA A 533 -27.67 11.30 -12.55
C ALA A 533 -26.27 11.66 -13.06
N ILE A 534 -26.19 12.10 -14.32
CA ILE A 534 -25.01 12.71 -14.94
C ILE A 534 -25.44 14.05 -15.50
N GLY A 535 -24.88 15.15 -14.99
CA GLY A 535 -25.23 16.51 -15.43
C GLY A 535 -26.75 16.78 -15.41
N GLY A 536 -27.43 16.30 -14.35
CA GLY A 536 -28.89 16.41 -14.20
C GLY A 536 -29.74 15.40 -14.99
N LYS A 537 -29.17 14.65 -15.94
CA LYS A 537 -29.89 13.56 -16.64
C LYS A 537 -29.89 12.30 -15.78
N ILE A 538 -31.08 11.81 -15.43
CA ILE A 538 -31.25 10.56 -14.66
C ILE A 538 -30.89 9.37 -15.55
N ILE A 539 -29.89 8.59 -15.14
CA ILE A 539 -29.44 7.37 -15.83
C ILE A 539 -30.01 6.10 -15.21
N ALA A 540 -30.23 6.08 -13.88
CA ALA A 540 -30.85 4.97 -13.17
C ALA A 540 -31.77 5.48 -12.07
N ARG A 541 -32.81 4.71 -11.76
CA ARG A 541 -33.79 5.05 -10.73
C ARG A 541 -34.29 3.82 -10.01
N GLU A 542 -34.30 3.90 -8.69
CA GLU A 542 -34.93 2.97 -7.77
C GLU A 542 -35.90 3.72 -6.85
N SER A 543 -36.80 3.00 -6.17
CA SER A 543 -37.73 3.59 -5.21
C SER A 543 -37.85 2.74 -3.96
N ILE A 544 -37.73 3.37 -2.79
CA ILE A 544 -38.06 2.75 -1.51
C ILE A 544 -39.57 2.86 -1.32
N LYS A 545 -40.25 1.72 -1.24
CA LYS A 545 -41.70 1.66 -1.09
C LYS A 545 -42.13 2.25 0.26
N ALA A 546 -43.15 3.12 0.21
CA ALA A 546 -43.79 3.66 1.40
C ALA A 546 -44.44 2.57 2.26
N PHE A 547 -44.48 2.77 3.58
CA PHE A 547 -45.33 1.97 4.45
C PHE A 547 -46.78 2.02 3.99
N ARG A 548 -47.44 0.86 3.96
CA ARG A 548 -48.84 0.75 3.56
C ARG A 548 -49.65 0.24 4.75
N LYS A 549 -50.37 1.15 5.39
CA LYS A 549 -51.46 0.78 6.29
C LYS A 549 -52.67 0.38 5.46
N ASP A 550 -53.27 -0.77 5.76
CA ASP A 550 -54.57 -1.13 5.21
C ASP A 550 -55.66 -0.26 5.86
N VAL A 551 -56.00 0.83 5.18
CA VAL A 551 -57.06 1.76 5.61
C VAL A 551 -58.47 1.20 5.35
N THR A 552 -58.56 0.05 4.69
CA THR A 552 -59.82 -0.62 4.33
C THR A 552 -60.17 -1.80 5.24
N ALA A 553 -59.24 -2.25 6.10
CA ALA A 553 -59.42 -3.41 6.98
C ALA A 553 -60.63 -3.34 7.94
N LYS A 554 -61.09 -2.13 8.32
CA LYS A 554 -62.27 -1.93 9.18
C LYS A 554 -63.56 -1.62 8.40
N LEU A 555 -63.53 -1.66 7.07
CA LEU A 555 -64.70 -1.42 6.23
C LEU A 555 -65.37 -2.77 5.97
N TYR A 556 -66.54 -2.98 6.57
CA TYR A 556 -67.40 -4.13 6.29
C TYR A 556 -68.49 -3.68 5.31
N GLY A 557 -68.46 -4.19 4.08
CA GLY A 557 -69.47 -3.93 3.03
C GLY A 557 -68.92 -3.44 1.68
N GLY A 558 -69.74 -3.59 0.62
CA GLY A 558 -69.39 -3.29 -0.78
C GLY A 558 -69.46 -1.82 -1.21
N ASP A 559 -69.53 -0.87 -0.27
CA ASP A 559 -69.63 0.57 -0.59
C ASP A 559 -68.28 1.12 -1.10
N VAL A 560 -68.15 1.15 -2.42
CA VAL A 560 -66.99 1.65 -3.17
C VAL A 560 -66.67 3.10 -2.82
N THR A 561 -67.69 3.91 -2.54
CA THR A 561 -67.56 5.35 -2.24
C THR A 561 -66.79 5.58 -0.94
N ARG A 562 -67.11 4.83 0.11
CA ARG A 562 -66.42 4.92 1.41
C ARG A 562 -64.98 4.42 1.32
N LYS A 563 -64.75 3.35 0.55
CA LYS A 563 -63.40 2.83 0.23
C LYS A 563 -62.55 3.85 -0.52
N MET A 564 -63.12 4.51 -1.54
CA MET A 564 -62.44 5.56 -2.30
C MET A 564 -62.09 6.78 -1.42
N LYS A 565 -62.98 7.18 -0.51
CA LYS A 565 -62.75 8.32 0.40
C LYS A 565 -61.54 8.11 1.32
N VAL A 566 -61.42 6.92 1.92
CA VAL A 566 -60.26 6.62 2.80
C VAL A 566 -58.95 6.51 2.02
N LEU A 567 -58.99 5.94 0.81
CA LEU A 567 -57.83 5.85 -0.07
C LEU A 567 -57.38 7.24 -0.56
N LYS A 568 -58.32 8.13 -0.90
CA LYS A 568 -58.02 9.51 -1.31
C LYS A 568 -57.37 10.28 -0.16
N LYS A 569 -57.90 10.17 1.06
CA LYS A 569 -57.31 10.77 2.27
C LYS A 569 -55.89 10.25 2.55
N GLN A 570 -55.66 8.95 2.40
CA GLN A 570 -54.31 8.37 2.53
C GLN A 570 -53.35 8.89 1.46
N LYS A 571 -53.81 9.00 0.20
CA LYS A 571 -53.01 9.52 -0.92
C LYS A 571 -52.63 10.99 -0.73
N GLU A 572 -53.56 11.83 -0.31
CA GLU A 572 -53.30 13.25 -0.01
C GLU A 572 -52.35 13.42 1.17
N GLY A 573 -52.53 12.64 2.25
CA GLY A 573 -51.61 12.64 3.39
C GLY A 573 -50.19 12.26 3.00
N LYS A 574 -50.01 11.21 2.19
CA LYS A 574 -48.70 10.82 1.65
C LYS A 574 -48.08 11.88 0.74
N LYS A 575 -48.90 12.53 -0.10
CA LYS A 575 -48.42 13.62 -0.98
C LYS A 575 -47.92 14.82 -0.16
N ARG A 576 -48.64 15.19 0.91
CA ARG A 576 -48.22 16.25 1.83
C ARG A 576 -46.92 15.89 2.56
N MET A 577 -46.82 14.66 3.07
CA MET A 577 -45.60 14.17 3.72
C MET A 577 -44.39 14.14 2.77
N LYS A 578 -44.59 13.81 1.49
CA LYS A 578 -43.51 13.81 0.50
C LYS A 578 -42.94 15.21 0.20
N ASN A 579 -43.78 16.24 0.22
CA ASN A 579 -43.34 17.61 -0.10
C ASN A 579 -42.63 18.30 1.07
N ILE A 580 -42.88 17.87 2.31
CA ILE A 580 -42.35 18.49 3.53
C ILE A 580 -41.26 17.60 4.17
N GLY A 581 -41.27 16.30 3.89
CA GLY A 581 -40.38 15.34 4.51
C GLY A 581 -38.97 15.38 3.91
N SER A 582 -38.01 15.80 4.71
CA SER A 582 -36.59 15.52 4.49
C SER A 582 -36.30 14.06 4.85
N VAL A 583 -35.55 13.37 3.99
CA VAL A 583 -35.07 12.01 4.29
C VAL A 583 -33.71 12.14 4.96
N GLN A 584 -33.68 12.01 6.28
CA GLN A 584 -32.41 11.84 6.98
C GLN A 584 -31.95 10.39 6.79
N ILE A 585 -30.77 10.24 6.19
CA ILE A 585 -30.14 8.93 6.02
C ILE A 585 -29.50 8.58 7.37
N PRO A 586 -29.89 7.47 8.01
CA PRO A 586 -29.22 7.03 9.22
C PRO A 586 -27.73 6.80 8.92
N GLN A 587 -26.85 7.27 9.78
CA GLN A 587 -25.41 7.05 9.65
C GLN A 587 -25.08 5.56 9.46
N LYS A 588 -25.78 4.67 10.20
CA LYS A 588 -25.69 3.20 10.04
C LYS A 588 -26.05 2.70 8.64
N ALA A 589 -27.04 3.31 7.99
CA ALA A 589 -27.39 2.94 6.62
C ALA A 589 -26.25 3.34 5.68
N PHE A 590 -25.72 4.56 5.83
CA PHE A 590 -24.58 5.06 5.07
C PHE A 590 -23.32 4.19 5.25
N MET A 591 -23.01 3.84 6.51
CA MET A 591 -21.95 2.91 6.89
C MET A 591 -22.11 1.58 6.15
N SER A 592 -23.29 0.94 6.18
CA SER A 592 -23.51 -0.35 5.50
C SER A 592 -23.38 -0.34 3.97
N ILE A 593 -23.39 0.85 3.35
CA ILE A 593 -23.23 1.01 1.90
C ILE A 593 -21.75 1.16 1.53
N LEU A 594 -21.01 1.84 2.40
CA LEU A 594 -19.59 2.09 2.26
C LEU A 594 -18.73 0.95 2.82
N ASP A 595 -19.28 0.17 3.74
CA ASP A 595 -18.65 -1.04 4.25
C ASP A 595 -18.47 -2.03 3.10
N THR A 596 -17.20 -2.24 2.77
CA THR A 596 -16.75 -3.09 1.67
C THR A 596 -16.65 -4.55 2.07
N SER A 597 -16.91 -4.88 3.34
CA SER A 597 -16.99 -6.26 3.81
C SER A 597 -18.35 -6.89 3.41
N GLU A 598 -18.37 -7.60 2.28
CA GLU A 598 -19.39 -8.62 1.97
C GLU A 598 -18.78 -10.03 2.06
#